data_AF-A0A831L0V4-F1
#
_entry.id   AF-A0A831L0V4-F1
#
_cell.length_a   1.000
_cell.length_b   1.000
_cell.length_c   1.000
_cell.angle_alpha   90.00
_cell.angle_beta   90.00
_cell.angle_gamma   90.00
#
_symmetry.space_group_name_H-M   'P 1'
#
loop_
_entity.id
_entity.type
_entity.pdbx_description
1 polymer ?
#
loop_
_entity_poly.entity_id
_entity_poly.type
_entity_poly.pdbx_seq_one_letter_code
_entity_poly.pdbx_strand_id
1 'polypeptide(L)'
;MEKKDCLVATFDLCSGRNYSQEVLREVLRQARIKARKLVLVSKCSSVNDAFPAVRYIAAENMDFPVRHYHQTEVDKAVALEKCTTFEIINL
;
A
#
# COMPACT_ATOMS: atom_id res chain seq x y z
N MET A 1 -7.72 20.18 -4.18
CA MET A 1 -8.07 19.04 -3.28
C MET A 1 -6.99 18.92 -2.23
N GLU A 2 -7.37 18.83 -0.96
CA GLU A 2 -6.41 18.61 0.13
C GLU A 2 -5.95 17.15 0.14
N LYS A 3 -4.64 16.91 0.25
CA LYS A 3 -4.09 15.55 0.34
C LYS A 3 -4.43 14.93 1.69
N LYS A 4 -4.88 13.67 1.68
CA LYS A 4 -5.02 12.83 2.89
C LYS A 4 -3.66 12.54 3.51
N ASP A 5 -3.63 12.15 4.77
CA ASP A 5 -2.38 11.73 5.41
C ASP A 5 -1.86 10.45 4.76
N CYS A 6 -2.75 9.48 4.54
CA CYS A 6 -2.39 8.16 4.05
C CYS A 6 -3.32 7.66 2.94
N LEU A 7 -2.75 7.06 1.91
CA LEU A 7 -3.46 6.14 1.03
C LEU A 7 -3.10 4.72 1.49
N VAL A 8 -4.10 3.90 1.79
CA VAL A 8 -3.91 2.51 2.17
C VAL A 8 -4.26 1.62 0.99
N ALA A 9 -3.30 0.87 0.47
CA ALA A 9 -3.55 -0.15 -0.54
C ALA A 9 -3.54 -1.53 0.12
N THR A 10 -4.66 -2.24 0.03
CA THR A 10 -4.76 -3.62 0.52
C THR A 10 -4.57 -4.59 -0.64
N PHE A 11 -3.67 -5.56 -0.44
CA PHE A 11 -3.38 -6.63 -1.39
C PHE A 11 -3.93 -7.94 -0.85
N ASP A 12 -4.94 -8.48 -1.53
CA ASP A 12 -5.44 -9.83 -1.28
C ASP A 12 -4.63 -10.87 -2.08
N LEU A 13 -3.73 -11.56 -1.38
CA LEU A 13 -2.87 -12.60 -1.95
C LEU A 13 -3.36 -14.02 -1.58
N CYS A 14 -4.57 -14.18 -1.01
CA CYS A 14 -5.03 -15.45 -0.42
C CYS A 14 -5.02 -16.63 -1.43
N SER A 15 -5.11 -16.35 -2.73
CA SER A 15 -5.28 -17.36 -3.80
C SER A 15 -4.11 -17.45 -4.79
N GLY A 16 -2.89 -17.05 -4.39
CA GLY A 16 -1.75 -16.97 -5.32
C GLY A 16 -1.91 -15.86 -6.36
N ARG A 17 -2.76 -14.87 -6.05
CA ARG A 17 -3.00 -13.69 -6.87
C ARG A 17 -1.71 -12.87 -6.93
N ASN A 18 -1.34 -12.42 -8.13
CA ASN A 18 -0.23 -11.51 -8.34
C ASN A 18 -0.74 -10.24 -9.02
N TYR A 19 -0.17 -9.10 -8.67
CA TYR A 19 -0.51 -7.82 -9.27
C TYR A 19 0.48 -7.48 -10.38
N SER A 20 -0.04 -7.04 -11.52
CA SER A 20 0.80 -6.57 -12.60
C SER A 20 1.55 -5.29 -12.19
N GLN A 21 2.71 -5.07 -12.80
CA GLN A 21 3.51 -3.86 -12.57
C GLN A 21 2.74 -2.57 -12.88
N GLU A 22 1.83 -2.61 -13.87
CA GLU A 22 0.96 -1.49 -14.23
C GLU A 22 0.02 -1.10 -13.08
N VAL A 23 -0.62 -2.10 -12.45
CA VAL A 23 -1.48 -1.86 -11.27
C VAL A 23 -0.67 -1.24 -10.13
N LEU A 24 0.53 -1.77 -9.87
CA LEU A 24 1.40 -1.26 -8.80
C LEU A 24 1.87 0.18 -9.06
N ARG A 25 2.18 0.53 -10.33
CA ARG A 25 2.49 1.91 -10.73
C ARG A 25 1.30 2.83 -10.54
N GLU A 26 0.09 2.39 -10.89
CA GLU A 26 -1.11 3.19 -10.73
C GLU A 26 -1.38 3.48 -9.25
N VAL A 27 -1.22 2.49 -8.37
CA VAL A 27 -1.32 2.68 -6.91
C VAL A 27 -0.34 3.75 -6.42
N LEU A 28 0.91 3.67 -6.85
CA LEU A 28 1.93 4.65 -6.48
C LEU A 28 1.60 6.06 -7.02
N ARG A 29 1.08 6.15 -8.25
CA ARG A 29 0.62 7.41 -8.85
C ARG A 29 -0.55 8.02 -8.09
N GLN A 30 -1.56 7.22 -7.78
CA GLN A 30 -2.71 7.62 -6.95
C GLN A 30 -2.25 8.12 -5.59
N ALA A 31 -1.33 7.39 -4.94
CA ALA A 31 -0.79 7.76 -3.64
C ALA A 31 -0.11 9.13 -3.67
N ARG A 32 0.72 9.38 -4.68
CA ARG A 32 1.41 10.66 -4.86
C ARG A 32 0.46 11.84 -5.05
N ILE A 33 -0.67 11.62 -5.72
CA ILE A 33 -1.68 12.67 -5.98
C ILE A 33 -2.55 12.90 -4.75
N LYS A 34 -3.03 11.83 -4.12
CA LYS A 34 -4.10 11.88 -3.11
C LYS A 34 -3.61 11.96 -1.67
N ALA A 35 -2.39 11.50 -1.38
CA ALA A 35 -1.91 11.33 -0.02
C ALA A 35 -0.45 11.78 0.20
N ARG A 36 -0.05 11.90 1.46
CA ARG A 36 1.33 12.20 1.88
C ARG A 36 2.19 10.95 2.05
N LYS A 37 1.57 9.79 2.23
CA LYS A 37 2.22 8.48 2.42
C LYS A 37 1.35 7.36 1.83
N LEU A 38 2.00 6.30 1.35
CA LEU A 38 1.37 5.04 0.97
C LEU A 38 1.60 4.00 2.08
N VAL A 39 0.53 3.37 2.54
CA VAL A 39 0.56 2.23 3.44
C VAL A 39 0.08 1.00 2.69
N LEU A 40 0.94 0.01 2.55
CA LEU A 40 0.64 -1.26 1.92
C LEU A 40 0.26 -2.27 3.00
N VAL A 41 -0.87 -2.94 2.82
CA VAL A 41 -1.34 -3.99 3.72
C VAL A 41 -1.54 -5.26 2.91
N SER A 42 -0.70 -6.28 3.11
CA SER A 42 -0.94 -7.59 2.49
C SER A 42 -1.78 -8.48 3.40
N LYS A 43 -2.88 -9.00 2.86
CA LYS A 43 -3.76 -9.99 3.48
C LYS A 43 -3.44 -11.37 2.92
N CYS A 44 -3.60 -12.39 3.77
CA CYS A 44 -3.44 -13.81 3.47
C CYS A 44 -2.25 -14.16 2.56
N SER A 45 -1.18 -14.71 3.13
CA SER A 45 -0.11 -15.38 2.41
C SER A 45 1.09 -15.49 3.35
N SER A 46 2.19 -16.07 2.86
CA SER A 46 3.49 -15.80 3.46
C SER A 46 3.96 -14.41 3.05
N VAL A 47 4.83 -13.79 3.86
CA VAL A 47 5.48 -12.51 3.51
C VAL A 47 6.16 -12.56 2.15
N ASN A 48 6.64 -13.74 1.73
CA ASN A 48 7.35 -13.93 0.46
C ASN A 48 6.46 -13.66 -0.76
N ASP A 49 5.15 -13.86 -0.65
CA ASP A 49 4.21 -13.65 -1.77
C ASP A 49 3.92 -12.16 -1.97
N ALA A 50 3.96 -11.37 -0.90
CA ALA A 50 3.83 -9.91 -0.96
C ALA A 50 5.12 -9.21 -1.40
N PHE A 51 6.27 -9.88 -1.22
CA PHE A 51 7.58 -9.30 -1.39
C PHE A 51 7.85 -8.75 -2.81
N PRO A 52 7.46 -9.42 -3.91
CA PRO A 52 7.65 -8.89 -5.26
C PRO A 52 6.93 -7.55 -5.47
N ALA A 53 5.68 -7.44 -5.02
CA ALA A 53 4.89 -6.21 -5.16
C ALA A 53 5.47 -5.07 -4.33
N VAL A 54 5.84 -5.34 -3.07
CA VAL A 54 6.46 -4.35 -2.17
C VAL A 54 7.81 -3.90 -2.72
N ARG A 55 8.64 -4.83 -3.19
CA ARG A 55 9.96 -4.52 -3.78
C ARG A 55 9.83 -3.67 -5.03
N TYR A 56 8.86 -3.96 -5.89
CA TYR A 56 8.59 -3.17 -7.07
C TYR A 56 8.18 -1.73 -6.72
N ILE A 57 7.22 -1.58 -5.79
CA ILE A 57 6.78 -0.25 -5.33
C ILE A 57 7.94 0.51 -4.71
N ALA A 58 8.77 -0.13 -3.90
CA ALA A 58 9.95 0.48 -3.28
C ALA A 58 11.00 0.91 -4.32
N ALA A 59 11.17 0.16 -5.42
CA ALA A 59 12.11 0.50 -6.48
C ALA A 59 11.64 1.70 -7.33
N GLU A 60 10.34 1.82 -7.60
CA GLU A 60 9.75 2.94 -8.34
C GLU A 60 9.58 4.21 -7.47
N ASN A 61 9.96 4.12 -6.20
CA ASN A 61 9.76 5.14 -5.20
C ASN A 61 10.90 6.17 -5.17
N MET A 62 10.74 7.28 -5.91
CA MET A 62 11.57 8.47 -5.76
C MET A 62 11.11 9.29 -4.54
N ASP A 63 11.54 8.90 -3.34
CA ASP A 63 11.36 9.63 -2.05
C ASP A 63 9.93 9.77 -1.47
N PHE A 64 8.93 9.11 -2.05
CA PHE A 64 7.58 9.11 -1.48
C PHE A 64 7.49 8.19 -0.25
N PRO A 65 6.94 8.59 0.90
CA PRO A 65 6.87 7.69 2.06
C PRO A 65 6.03 6.44 1.76
N VAL A 66 6.63 5.25 1.88
CA VAL A 66 5.96 3.95 1.74
C VAL A 66 6.21 3.10 2.99
N ARG A 67 5.15 2.47 3.50
CA ARG A 67 5.18 1.55 4.65
C ARG A 67 4.47 0.27 4.28
N HIS A 68 4.95 -0.87 4.77
CA HIS A 68 4.32 -2.16 4.51
C HIS A 68 4.02 -2.87 5.83
N TYR A 69 2.80 -3.40 5.92
CA TYR A 69 2.33 -4.26 6.99
C TYR A 69 1.78 -5.56 6.40
N HIS A 70 2.04 -6.66 7.10
CA HIS A 70 1.54 -7.98 6.71
C HIS A 70 0.51 -8.45 7.74
N GLN A 71 -0.60 -9.00 7.25
CA GLN A 71 -1.70 -9.55 8.08
C GLN A 71 -2.13 -8.60 9.21
N THR A 72 -2.14 -7.31 8.92
CA THR A 72 -2.51 -6.25 9.86
C THR A 72 -3.81 -5.61 9.39
N GLU A 73 -4.73 -5.36 10.31
CA GLU A 73 -5.95 -4.61 9.98
C GLU A 73 -5.63 -3.18 9.57
N VAL A 74 -6.40 -2.64 8.62
CA VAL A 74 -6.16 -1.29 8.08
C VAL A 74 -6.18 -0.25 9.19
N ASP A 75 -7.14 -0.32 10.11
CA ASP A 75 -7.28 0.62 11.23
C ASP A 75 -6.06 0.64 12.15
N LYS A 76 -5.48 -0.54 12.40
CA LYS A 76 -4.25 -0.66 13.18
C LYS A 76 -3.05 -0.09 12.42
N ALA A 77 -2.95 -0.35 11.12
CA ALA A 77 -1.86 0.17 10.28
C ALA A 77 -1.88 1.71 10.22
N VAL A 78 -3.06 2.32 10.02
CA VAL A 78 -3.19 3.79 9.99
C VAL A 78 -2.93 4.44 11.34
N ALA A 79 -3.31 3.77 12.45
CA ALA A 79 -3.04 4.24 13.79
C ALA A 79 -1.53 4.25 14.11
N LEU A 80 -0.81 3.17 13.77
CA LEU A 80 0.65 3.10 13.91
C LEU A 80 1.36 4.20 13.13
N GLU A 81 0.82 4.50 11.96
CA GLU A 81 1.33 5.50 11.03
C GLU A 81 0.83 6.93 11.30
N LYS A 82 0.06 7.12 12.39
CA LYS A 82 -0.50 8.41 12.84
C LYS A 82 -1.29 9.16 11.77
N CYS A 83 -1.99 8.44 10.90
CA CYS A 83 -2.83 9.03 9.86
C CYS A 83 -4.16 9.46 10.46
N THR A 84 -4.50 10.76 10.41
CA THR A 84 -5.80 11.27 10.88
C THR A 84 -6.86 11.15 9.78
N THR A 85 -6.43 11.34 8.52
CA THR A 85 -7.26 11.18 7.34
C THR A 85 -6.66 10.17 6.38
N PHE A 86 -7.46 9.21 5.90
CA PHE A 86 -6.98 8.17 4.99
C PHE A 86 -8.04 7.77 3.96
N GLU A 87 -7.57 7.16 2.87
CA GLU A 87 -8.39 6.53 1.82
C GLU A 87 -7.90 5.09 1.62
N ILE A 88 -8.81 4.17 1.31
CA ILE A 88 -8.50 2.75 1.13
C ILE A 88 -8.74 2.37 -0.33
N ILE A 89 -7.78 1.65 -0.92
CA ILE A 89 -7.90 0.97 -2.20
C ILE A 89 -7.75 -0.53 -1.94
N ASN A 90 -8.72 -1.32 -2.37
CA ASN A 90 -8.67 -2.77 -2.29
C ASN A 90 -8.35 -3.34 -3.67
N LEU A 91 -7.33 -4.20 -3.74
CA LEU A 91 -6.82 -4.80 -4.96
C LEU A 91 -6.98 -6.32 -4.92
#